data_AF-A0A0F9NJS5-F1
#
_entry.id   AF-A0A0F9NJS5-F1
#
_cell.length_a   1.000
_cell.length_b   1.000
_cell.length_c   1.000
_cell.angle_alpha   90.00
_cell.angle_beta   90.00
_cell.angle_gamma   90.00
#
_symmetry.space_group_name_H-M   'P 1'
#
loop_
_entity.id
_entity.type
_entity.pdbx_description
1 polymer ?
#
loop_
_entity_poly.entity_id
_entity_poly.type
_entity_poly.pdbx_seq_one_letter_code
_entity_poly.pdbx_strand_id
1 'polypeptide(L)'
;MTIEDWNERSIPALKKCVAHWDRMATGEEEEEEKPTSDFCACCQQFSPHQDDCGDCPIKRRTGLDSCDGTPYHAANTAWAYGNEKAFRVNAERMAEYLRETLRMVESGELTDEEEPEAPRTPERVLKPIELKEIAQLIESLPPLPPEWQEFGRKYAEGCVKHFKEILALPGIIGVYKEKS
;
A
#
# COMPACT_ATOMS: atom_id res chain seq x y z
N MET A 1 -17.30 -21.69 -3.99
CA MET A 1 -16.13 -22.36 -3.40
C MET A 1 -16.45 -22.60 -1.95
N THR A 2 -16.26 -23.81 -1.42
CA THR A 2 -16.45 -24.03 0.03
C THR A 2 -15.27 -23.48 0.83
N ILE A 3 -15.40 -23.38 2.15
CA ILE A 3 -14.28 -22.99 3.01
C ILE A 3 -13.17 -24.04 2.97
N GLU A 4 -13.52 -25.32 2.82
CA GLU A 4 -12.56 -26.41 2.64
C GLU A 4 -11.78 -26.25 1.33
N ASP A 5 -12.47 -26.04 0.20
CA ASP A 5 -11.85 -25.78 -1.10
C ASP A 5 -10.90 -24.56 -1.04
N TRP A 6 -11.31 -23.52 -0.32
CA TRP A 6 -10.52 -22.31 -0.15
C TRP A 6 -9.29 -22.57 0.72
N ASN A 7 -9.42 -23.28 1.84
CA ASN A 7 -8.31 -23.66 2.72
C ASN A 7 -7.27 -24.53 1.99
N GLU A 8 -7.73 -25.50 1.20
CA GLU A 8 -6.88 -26.37 0.38
C GLU A 8 -5.99 -25.59 -0.59
N ARG A 9 -6.45 -24.42 -1.06
CA ARG A 9 -5.67 -23.52 -1.94
C ARG A 9 -4.86 -22.49 -1.15
N SER A 10 -5.44 -21.90 -0.11
CA SER A 10 -4.88 -20.77 0.63
C SER A 10 -3.69 -21.15 1.49
N ILE A 11 -3.77 -22.26 2.23
CA ILE A 11 -2.69 -22.71 3.12
C ILE A 11 -1.38 -22.96 2.36
N PRO A 12 -1.34 -23.77 1.27
CA PRO A 12 -0.09 -23.97 0.54
C PRO A 12 0.41 -22.71 -0.15
N ALA A 13 -0.48 -21.84 -0.65
CA ALA A 13 -0.09 -20.56 -1.27
C ALA A 13 0.55 -19.62 -0.23
N LEU A 14 -0.05 -19.48 0.96
CA LEU A 14 0.48 -18.68 2.06
C LEU A 14 1.82 -19.21 2.55
N LYS A 15 1.98 -20.53 2.71
CA LYS A 15 3.27 -21.14 3.11
C LYS A 15 4.39 -20.79 2.12
N LYS A 16 4.12 -20.87 0.81
CA LYS A 16 5.06 -20.45 -0.24
C LYS A 16 5.33 -18.94 -0.20
N CYS A 17 4.31 -18.13 0.03
CA CYS A 17 4.46 -16.68 0.13
C CYS A 17 5.29 -16.27 1.36
N VAL A 18 5.07 -16.90 2.53
CA VAL A 18 5.92 -16.71 3.73
C VAL A 18 7.37 -17.06 3.42
N ALA A 19 7.63 -18.21 2.79
CA ALA A 19 8.99 -18.62 2.44
C ALA A 19 9.68 -17.62 1.48
N HIS A 20 8.95 -17.08 0.50
CA HIS A 20 9.44 -16.02 -0.38
C HIS A 20 9.85 -14.76 0.42
N TRP A 21 8.98 -14.27 1.30
CA TRP A 21 9.26 -13.07 2.10
C TRP A 21 10.35 -13.29 3.15
N ASP A 22 10.52 -14.51 3.66
CA ASP A 22 11.61 -14.87 4.57
C ASP A 22 12.98 -14.83 3.88
N ARG A 23 13.10 -15.34 2.65
CA ARG A 23 14.31 -15.18 1.83
C ARG A 23 14.60 -13.70 1.56
N MET A 24 13.58 -12.95 1.15
CA MET A 24 13.65 -11.51 0.92
C MET A 24 13.99 -10.71 2.18
N ALA A 25 13.67 -11.18 3.38
CA ALA A 25 14.04 -10.51 4.62
C ALA A 25 15.52 -10.79 5.00
N THR A 26 16.05 -11.94 4.61
CA THR A 26 17.38 -12.44 5.03
C THR A 26 18.48 -12.19 4.01
N GLY A 27 18.16 -11.86 2.76
CA GLY A 27 19.18 -11.78 1.71
C GLY A 27 19.44 -13.10 1.01
N GLU A 28 18.57 -14.08 1.21
CA GLU A 28 18.66 -15.43 0.64
C GLU A 28 17.74 -15.60 -0.57
N GLU A 29 17.30 -14.51 -1.20
CA GLU A 29 16.48 -14.54 -2.42
C GLU A 29 17.12 -15.34 -3.56
N GLU A 30 16.29 -16.05 -4.33
CA GLU A 30 16.73 -16.80 -5.51
C GLU A 30 17.13 -15.86 -6.66
N GLU A 31 17.88 -16.38 -7.63
CA GLU A 31 18.25 -15.62 -8.82
C GLU A 31 16.96 -15.16 -9.55
N GLU A 32 16.88 -13.86 -9.85
CA GLU A 32 15.72 -13.18 -10.45
C GLU A 32 14.49 -13.00 -9.55
N GLU A 33 14.49 -13.51 -8.32
CA GLU A 33 13.37 -13.34 -7.39
C GLU A 33 13.16 -11.85 -7.06
N LYS A 34 11.90 -11.38 -7.07
CA LYS A 34 11.55 -9.97 -6.85
C LYS A 34 10.33 -9.83 -5.94
N PRO A 35 10.20 -8.72 -5.19
CA PRO A 35 9.01 -8.45 -4.37
C PRO A 35 7.84 -7.92 -5.23
N THR A 36 7.47 -8.66 -6.29
CA THR A 36 6.37 -8.33 -7.20
C THR A 36 5.30 -9.43 -7.20
N SER A 37 4.12 -9.10 -7.71
CA SER A 37 2.99 -10.03 -7.82
C SER A 37 3.34 -11.30 -8.62
N ASP A 38 4.23 -11.21 -9.59
CA ASP A 38 4.65 -12.34 -10.43
C ASP A 38 5.34 -13.47 -9.64
N PHE A 39 5.99 -13.14 -8.52
CA PHE A 39 6.66 -14.10 -7.63
C PHE A 39 5.80 -14.46 -6.40
N CYS A 40 4.64 -13.82 -6.23
CA CYS A 40 3.76 -14.09 -5.11
C CYS A 40 2.88 -15.32 -5.40
N ALA A 41 3.10 -16.41 -4.65
CA ALA A 41 2.30 -17.63 -4.76
C ALA A 41 0.79 -17.39 -4.54
N CYS A 42 0.40 -16.41 -3.71
CA CYS A 42 -1.00 -16.03 -3.57
C CYS A 42 -1.54 -15.34 -4.83
N CYS A 43 -0.81 -14.40 -5.43
CA CYS A 43 -1.22 -13.77 -6.69
C CYS A 43 -1.35 -14.81 -7.81
N GLN A 44 -0.37 -15.70 -7.96
CA GLN A 44 -0.44 -16.79 -8.94
C GLN A 44 -1.65 -17.71 -8.73
N GLN A 45 -2.06 -17.93 -7.48
CA GLN A 45 -3.14 -18.86 -7.13
C GLN A 45 -4.54 -18.24 -7.21
N PHE A 46 -4.68 -16.93 -6.94
CA PHE A 46 -5.97 -16.26 -6.76
C PHE A 46 -6.23 -15.10 -7.73
N SER A 47 -5.18 -14.53 -8.32
CA SER A 47 -5.26 -13.38 -9.22
C SER A 47 -4.51 -13.65 -10.53
N PRO A 48 -4.99 -14.58 -11.37
CA PRO A 48 -4.39 -14.84 -12.69
C PRO A 48 -4.53 -13.64 -13.64
N HIS A 49 -5.43 -12.70 -13.32
CA HIS A 49 -5.62 -11.43 -14.00
C HIS A 49 -5.42 -10.33 -12.95
N GLN A 50 -4.32 -9.58 -13.05
CA GLN A 50 -3.74 -8.70 -12.01
C GLN A 50 -4.69 -7.62 -11.41
N ASP A 51 -5.93 -7.53 -11.89
CA ASP A 51 -6.91 -6.50 -11.52
C ASP A 51 -7.91 -6.96 -10.45
N ASP A 52 -7.98 -8.26 -10.12
CA ASP A 52 -8.85 -8.77 -9.05
C ASP A 52 -8.09 -9.76 -8.16
N CYS A 53 -7.99 -9.45 -6.86
CA CYS A 53 -7.38 -10.37 -5.89
C CYS A 53 -8.29 -11.57 -5.57
N GLY A 54 -9.54 -11.58 -6.05
CA GLY A 54 -10.50 -12.67 -5.88
C GLY A 54 -10.65 -13.06 -4.42
N ASP A 55 -10.56 -14.35 -4.15
CA ASP A 55 -10.58 -14.91 -2.79
C ASP A 55 -9.19 -14.99 -2.12
N CYS A 56 -8.25 -14.12 -2.49
CA CYS A 56 -6.93 -14.11 -1.86
C CYS A 56 -7.05 -13.96 -0.33
N PRO A 57 -6.35 -14.78 0.47
CA PRO A 57 -6.41 -14.69 1.92
C PRO A 57 -5.93 -13.34 2.47
N ILE A 58 -5.04 -12.65 1.75
CA ILE A 58 -4.63 -11.29 2.10
C ILE A 58 -5.82 -10.32 1.97
N LYS A 59 -6.55 -10.37 0.85
CA LYS A 59 -7.76 -9.56 0.60
C LYS A 59 -8.83 -9.86 1.63
N ARG A 60 -9.08 -11.14 1.93
CA ARG A 60 -10.07 -11.51 2.97
C ARG A 60 -9.72 -10.93 4.34
N ARG A 61 -8.43 -10.88 4.68
CA ARG A 61 -7.97 -10.29 5.95
C ARG A 61 -8.03 -8.76 5.97
N THR A 62 -7.64 -8.09 4.89
CA THR A 62 -7.59 -6.61 4.84
C THR A 62 -8.90 -5.97 4.45
N GLY A 63 -9.74 -6.67 3.70
CA GLY A 63 -10.85 -6.11 2.93
C GLY A 63 -10.40 -5.25 1.74
N LEU A 64 -9.12 -5.29 1.36
CA LEU A 64 -8.52 -4.41 0.36
C LEU A 64 -7.79 -5.20 -0.73
N ASP A 65 -7.89 -4.72 -1.97
CA ASP A 65 -7.15 -5.25 -3.13
C ASP A 65 -5.69 -4.77 -3.17
N SER A 66 -4.89 -5.34 -4.08
CA SER A 66 -3.51 -4.91 -4.36
C SER A 66 -2.57 -4.89 -3.15
N CYS A 67 -2.85 -5.72 -2.15
CA CYS A 67 -2.14 -5.75 -0.87
C CYS A 67 -2.15 -4.41 -0.12
N ASP A 68 -3.14 -3.54 -0.39
CA ASP A 68 -3.34 -2.31 0.36
C ASP A 68 -3.55 -2.62 1.85
N GLY A 69 -3.01 -1.76 2.71
CA GLY A 69 -3.04 -1.96 4.16
C GLY A 69 -2.03 -2.99 4.69
N THR A 70 -1.18 -3.56 3.84
CA THR A 70 -0.09 -4.47 4.25
C THR A 70 1.30 -3.81 4.14
N PRO A 71 2.36 -4.40 4.73
CA PRO A 71 3.74 -3.93 4.55
C PRO A 71 4.28 -4.02 3.11
N TYR A 72 3.58 -4.70 2.20
CA TYR A 72 3.99 -4.91 0.80
C TYR A 72 4.45 -3.63 0.11
N HIS A 73 3.63 -2.57 0.12
CA HIS A 73 3.94 -1.33 -0.62
C HIS A 73 5.20 -0.63 -0.09
N ALA A 74 5.41 -0.66 1.24
CA ALA A 74 6.62 -0.10 1.83
C ALA A 74 7.86 -0.92 1.44
N ALA A 75 7.76 -2.25 1.39
CA ALA A 75 8.83 -3.12 0.91
C ALA A 75 9.11 -2.90 -0.58
N ASN A 76 8.10 -2.95 -1.43
CA ASN A 76 8.23 -2.76 -2.88
C ASN A 76 8.81 -1.39 -3.22
N THR A 77 8.35 -0.33 -2.55
CA THR A 77 8.91 1.02 -2.69
C THR A 77 10.38 1.05 -2.30
N ALA A 78 10.74 0.50 -1.14
CA ALA A 78 12.14 0.48 -0.70
C ALA A 78 13.04 -0.29 -1.66
N TRP A 79 12.57 -1.42 -2.20
CA TRP A 79 13.28 -2.20 -3.21
C TRP A 79 13.48 -1.40 -4.50
N ALA A 80 12.42 -0.76 -5.02
CA ALA A 80 12.47 0.03 -6.25
C ALA A 80 13.45 1.21 -6.18
N TYR A 81 13.62 1.79 -4.98
CA TYR A 81 14.58 2.88 -4.73
C TYR A 81 15.96 2.41 -4.25
N GLY A 82 16.24 1.10 -4.22
CA GLY A 82 17.53 0.55 -3.77
C GLY A 82 17.83 0.78 -2.29
N ASN A 83 16.82 1.03 -1.46
CA ASN A 83 16.97 1.20 -0.02
C ASN A 83 16.92 -0.16 0.69
N GLU A 84 18.03 -0.90 0.64
CA GLU A 84 18.13 -2.27 1.14
C GLU A 84 17.70 -2.39 2.61
N LYS A 85 18.17 -1.49 3.48
CA LYS A 85 17.82 -1.53 4.91
C LYS A 85 16.31 -1.40 5.13
N ALA A 86 15.67 -0.43 4.47
CA ALA A 86 14.22 -0.27 4.58
C ALA A 86 13.47 -1.44 3.94
N PHE A 87 14.01 -2.02 2.86
CA PHE A 87 13.45 -3.20 2.22
C PHE A 87 13.43 -4.39 3.18
N ARG A 88 14.56 -4.77 3.78
CA ARG A 88 14.65 -5.93 4.69
C ARG A 88 13.70 -5.80 5.90
N VAL A 89 13.61 -4.60 6.51
CA VAL A 89 12.68 -4.33 7.62
C VAL A 89 11.21 -4.52 7.20
N ASN A 90 10.83 -4.05 6.02
CA ASN A 90 9.44 -4.20 5.56
C ASN A 90 9.16 -5.62 5.02
N ALA A 91 10.17 -6.31 4.48
CA ALA A 91 10.07 -7.71 4.09
C ALA A 91 9.83 -8.61 5.32
N GLU A 92 10.55 -8.39 6.42
CA GLU A 92 10.34 -9.11 7.69
C GLU A 92 8.92 -8.87 8.23
N ARG A 93 8.45 -7.62 8.23
CA ARG A 93 7.07 -7.29 8.62
C ARG A 93 6.04 -7.95 7.72
N MET A 94 6.31 -8.06 6.42
CA MET A 94 5.43 -8.75 5.49
C MET A 94 5.39 -10.25 5.77
N ALA A 95 6.53 -10.88 6.07
CA ALA A 95 6.59 -12.29 6.46
C ALA A 95 5.81 -12.53 7.76
N GLU A 96 5.98 -11.69 8.79
CA GLU A 96 5.21 -11.75 10.03
C GLU A 96 3.70 -11.61 9.77
N TYR A 97 3.30 -10.64 8.96
CA TYR A 97 1.92 -10.46 8.54
C TYR A 97 1.36 -11.73 7.91
N LEU A 98 2.09 -12.34 6.96
CA LEU A 98 1.66 -13.56 6.27
C LEU A 98 1.57 -14.78 7.19
N ARG A 99 2.49 -14.93 8.14
CA ARG A 99 2.42 -16.00 9.15
C ARG A 99 1.18 -15.87 10.02
N GLU A 100 0.83 -14.65 10.43
CA GLU A 100 -0.39 -14.42 11.19
C GLU A 100 -1.63 -14.70 10.34
N THR A 101 -1.64 -14.29 9.06
CA THR A 101 -2.73 -14.65 8.13
C THR A 101 -2.85 -16.17 8.03
N LEU A 102 -1.74 -16.88 7.87
CA LEU A 102 -1.71 -18.35 7.82
C LEU A 102 -2.29 -18.98 9.10
N ARG A 103 -1.91 -18.47 10.28
CA ARG A 103 -2.48 -18.92 11.57
C ARG A 103 -4.00 -18.75 11.59
N MET A 104 -4.51 -17.61 11.13
CA MET A 104 -5.95 -17.34 11.07
C MET A 104 -6.67 -18.29 10.10
N VAL A 105 -6.07 -18.60 8.95
CA VAL A 105 -6.62 -19.58 7.98
C VAL A 105 -6.63 -20.98 8.59
N GLU A 106 -5.52 -21.44 9.18
CA GLU A 106 -5.40 -22.78 9.77
C GLU A 106 -6.33 -23.00 10.98
N SER A 107 -6.66 -21.92 11.72
CA SER A 107 -7.58 -21.96 12.86
C SER A 107 -9.05 -21.79 12.47
N GLY A 108 -9.34 -21.39 11.22
CA GLY A 108 -10.69 -21.03 10.80
C GLY A 108 -11.17 -19.69 11.38
N GLU A 109 -10.27 -18.83 11.86
CA GLU A 109 -10.59 -17.46 12.28
C GLU A 109 -10.88 -16.55 11.08
N LEU A 110 -10.39 -16.91 9.88
CA LEU A 110 -10.61 -16.16 8.64
C LEU A 110 -11.66 -16.87 7.75
N THR A 111 -12.94 -16.76 8.13
CA THR A 111 -14.08 -17.36 7.41
C THR A 111 -14.96 -16.33 6.71
N ASP A 112 -15.76 -16.80 5.75
CA ASP A 112 -16.67 -15.99 4.92
C ASP A 112 -17.88 -15.39 5.66
N GLU A 113 -18.07 -15.68 6.95
CA GLU A 113 -19.36 -15.43 7.61
C GLU A 113 -19.61 -13.96 7.96
N GLU A 114 -18.59 -13.11 8.03
CA GLU A 114 -18.76 -11.67 8.15
C GLU A 114 -17.73 -11.00 7.26
N GLU A 115 -18.16 -10.53 6.09
CA GLU A 115 -17.43 -9.51 5.33
C GLU A 115 -17.09 -8.43 6.37
N PRO A 116 -15.81 -8.28 6.78
CA PRO A 116 -15.48 -7.40 7.91
C PRO A 116 -16.05 -6.06 7.54
N GLU A 117 -16.99 -5.51 8.35
CA GLU A 117 -17.63 -4.21 8.07
C GLU A 117 -16.49 -3.28 7.67
N ALA A 118 -16.38 -3.00 6.36
CA ALA A 118 -15.13 -2.49 5.77
C ALA A 118 -14.68 -1.38 6.69
N PRO A 119 -13.52 -1.53 7.38
CA PRO A 119 -13.24 -0.84 8.62
C PRO A 119 -13.61 0.59 8.37
N ARG A 120 -14.74 1.05 8.95
CA ARG A 120 -15.38 2.30 8.50
C ARG A 120 -14.26 3.28 8.51
N THR A 121 -13.76 3.67 7.32
CA THR A 121 -12.56 4.48 7.24
C THR A 121 -12.96 5.66 8.07
N PRO A 122 -12.40 5.84 9.29
CA PRO A 122 -13.04 6.68 10.30
C PRO A 122 -13.15 7.99 9.61
N GLU A 123 -14.40 8.37 9.23
CA GLU A 123 -14.65 9.21 8.05
C GLU A 123 -13.58 10.26 8.15
N ARG A 124 -12.57 10.18 7.27
CA ARG A 124 -11.37 10.97 7.48
C ARG A 124 -11.88 12.33 7.08
N VAL A 125 -12.52 12.99 8.04
CA VAL A 125 -12.90 14.37 8.03
C VAL A 125 -11.53 15.00 8.08
N LEU A 126 -10.90 15.03 6.91
CA LEU A 126 -9.84 15.93 6.59
C LEU A 126 -10.49 17.26 6.87
N LYS A 127 -10.30 17.75 8.09
CA LYS A 127 -10.64 19.11 8.42
C LYS A 127 -9.97 19.91 7.31
N PRO A 128 -10.71 20.77 6.60
CA PRO A 128 -10.09 21.67 5.64
C PRO A 128 -8.88 22.27 6.33
N ILE A 129 -7.69 21.90 5.87
CA ILE A 129 -6.47 22.50 6.37
C ILE A 129 -6.47 23.89 5.77
N GLU A 130 -6.44 24.89 6.62
CA GLU A 130 -6.44 26.27 6.17
C GLU A 130 -5.10 26.55 5.46
N LEU A 131 -5.10 27.39 4.41
CA LEU A 131 -3.86 27.71 3.67
C LEU A 131 -2.73 28.20 4.58
N LYS A 132 -3.07 28.89 5.67
CA LYS A 132 -2.13 29.34 6.71
C LYS A 132 -1.45 28.18 7.46
N GLU A 133 -2.15 27.08 7.69
CA GLU A 133 -1.61 25.89 8.37
C GLU A 133 -0.65 25.14 7.46
N ILE A 134 -0.93 25.09 6.15
CA ILE A 134 0.00 24.56 5.14
C ILE A 134 1.27 25.41 5.12
N ALA A 135 1.14 26.74 5.08
CA ALA A 135 2.29 27.64 5.05
C ALA A 135 3.18 27.48 6.29
N GLN A 136 2.57 27.42 7.49
CA GLN A 136 3.30 27.18 8.74
C GLN A 136 4.00 25.82 8.74
N LEU A 137 3.35 24.79 8.21
CA LEU A 137 3.97 23.46 8.09
C LEU A 137 5.19 23.52 7.16
N ILE A 138 5.07 24.15 5.99
CA ILE A 138 6.17 24.31 5.03
C ILE A 138 7.35 25.07 5.65
N GLU A 139 7.08 26.15 6.38
CA GLU A 139 8.12 26.93 7.07
C GLU A 139 8.82 26.16 8.19
N SER A 140 8.12 25.20 8.81
CA SER A 140 8.68 24.35 9.87
C SER A 140 9.56 23.20 9.35
N LEU A 141 9.52 22.91 8.04
CA LEU A 141 10.32 21.84 7.46
C LEU A 141 11.80 22.26 7.37
N PRO A 142 12.74 21.34 7.60
CA PRO A 142 14.15 21.62 7.35
C PRO A 142 14.36 21.96 5.86
N PRO A 143 15.32 22.84 5.54
CA PRO A 143 15.62 23.17 4.15
C PRO A 143 16.00 21.90 3.38
N LEU A 144 15.54 21.81 2.12
CA LEU A 144 15.92 20.71 1.25
C LEU A 144 17.45 20.69 1.06
N PRO A 145 18.08 19.50 1.01
CA PRO A 145 19.49 19.38 0.64
C PRO A 145 19.76 20.08 -0.69
N PRO A 146 20.95 20.71 -0.89
CA PRO A 146 21.24 21.51 -2.08
C PRO A 146 20.92 20.81 -3.41
N GLU A 147 21.18 19.52 -3.51
CA GLU A 147 20.93 18.69 -4.69
C GLU A 147 19.43 18.49 -5.00
N TRP A 148 18.55 18.71 -4.02
CA TRP A 148 17.09 18.65 -4.17
C TRP A 148 16.44 20.02 -4.34
N GLN A 149 17.16 21.13 -4.11
CA GLN A 149 16.57 22.47 -4.14
C GLN A 149 16.04 22.86 -5.52
N GLU A 150 16.78 22.51 -6.59
CA GLU A 150 16.34 22.79 -7.96
C GLU A 150 15.13 21.93 -8.35
N PHE A 151 15.14 20.65 -7.99
CA PHE A 151 14.00 19.76 -8.20
C PHE A 151 12.75 20.25 -7.46
N GLY A 152 12.88 20.56 -6.17
CA GLY A 152 11.78 21.07 -5.35
C GLY A 152 11.20 22.37 -5.90
N ARG A 153 12.04 23.28 -6.42
CA ARG A 153 11.59 24.51 -7.07
C ARG A 153 10.80 24.23 -8.35
N LYS A 154 11.35 23.42 -9.27
CA LYS A 154 10.67 23.06 -10.52
C LYS A 154 9.35 22.33 -10.27
N TYR A 155 9.32 21.44 -9.29
CA TYR A 155 8.12 20.73 -8.88
C TYR A 155 7.05 21.70 -8.35
N ALA A 156 7.42 22.59 -7.42
CA ALA A 156 6.51 23.59 -6.87
C ALA A 156 5.95 24.54 -7.95
N GLU A 157 6.79 25.01 -8.88
CA GLU A 157 6.37 25.81 -10.03
C GLU A 157 5.36 25.06 -10.91
N GLY A 158 5.60 23.77 -11.17
CA GLY A 158 4.69 22.89 -11.89
C GLY A 158 3.34 22.74 -11.19
N CYS A 159 3.34 22.49 -9.88
CA CYS A 159 2.11 22.38 -9.08
C CYS A 159 1.31 23.69 -9.08
N VAL A 160 1.96 24.84 -8.90
CA VAL A 160 1.30 26.16 -8.94
C VAL A 160 0.69 26.42 -10.31
N LYS A 161 1.40 26.10 -11.39
CA LYS A 161 0.88 26.23 -12.75
C LYS A 161 -0.37 25.36 -12.94
N HIS A 162 -0.30 24.09 -12.57
CA HIS A 162 -1.42 23.16 -12.71
C HIS A 162 -2.64 23.57 -11.88
N PHE A 163 -2.41 24.05 -10.66
CA PHE A 163 -3.48 24.55 -9.79
C PHE A 163 -4.16 25.79 -10.38
N LYS A 164 -3.39 26.71 -10.99
CA LYS A 164 -3.96 27.87 -11.71
C LYS A 164 -4.78 27.44 -12.92
N GLU A 165 -4.35 26.42 -13.65
CA GLU A 165 -5.12 25.86 -14.79
C GLU A 165 -6.45 25.26 -14.32
N ILE A 166 -6.44 24.50 -13.22
CA ILE A 166 -7.66 23.95 -12.61
C ILE A 166 -8.61 25.08 -12.17
N LEU A 167 -8.09 26.09 -11.45
CA LEU A 167 -8.90 27.21 -11.00
C LEU A 167 -9.46 28.06 -12.15
N ALA A 168 -8.81 28.06 -13.32
CA ALA A 168 -9.30 28.77 -14.51
C ALA A 168 -10.42 28.01 -15.24
N LEU A 169 -10.72 26.76 -14.89
CA LEU A 169 -11.81 25.99 -15.49
C LEU A 169 -13.18 26.59 -15.08
N PRO A 170 -14.11 26.82 -16.04
CA PRO A 170 -15.45 27.30 -15.74
C PRO A 170 -16.16 26.33 -14.77
N GLY A 171 -16.69 26.86 -13.66
CA GLY A 171 -17.45 26.09 -12.67
C GLY A 171 -16.73 25.81 -11.35
N ILE A 172 -15.40 25.93 -11.29
CA ILE A 172 -14.63 25.70 -10.03
C ILE A 172 -14.59 26.95 -9.14
N ILE A 173 -14.60 28.15 -9.74
CA ILE A 173 -14.53 29.44 -9.01
C ILE A 173 -15.76 29.70 -8.11
N GLY A 174 -16.86 28.96 -8.29
CA GLY A 174 -18.07 29.11 -7.48
C GLY A 174 -17.96 28.61 -6.03
N VAL A 175 -16.96 27.78 -5.70
CA VAL A 175 -16.87 27.10 -4.39
C VAL A 175 -15.98 27.85 -3.38
N TYR A 176 -15.11 28.75 -3.84
CA TYR A 176 -14.16 29.50 -3.01
C TYR A 176 -14.47 31.00 -2.95
N LYS A 177 -15.74 31.39 -2.78
CA LYS A 177 -16.03 32.74 -2.31
C LYS A 177 -15.77 32.79 -0.80
N GLU A 178 -14.71 33.50 -0.44
CA GLU A 178 -14.35 33.89 0.92
C GLU A 178 -15.61 34.32 1.69
N LYS A 179 -15.96 33.57 2.74
CA LYS A 179 -16.73 34.16 3.85
C LYS A 179 -15.78 35.14 4.54
N SER A 180 -15.76 36.36 4.02
CA SER A 180 -15.25 37.54 4.73
C SER A 180 -16.28 38.04 5.74
#